data_AF-A0A3S3JAP6-F1
#
_entry.id   AF-A0A3S3JAP6-F1
#
_cell.length_a   1.000
_cell.length_b   1.000
_cell.length_c   1.000
_cell.angle_alpha   90.00
_cell.angle_beta   90.00
_cell.angle_gamma   90.00
#
_symmetry.space_group_name_H-M   'P 1'
#
loop_
_entity.id
_entity.type
_entity.pdbx_description
1 polymer ?
#
loop_
_entity_poly.entity_id
_entity_poly.type
_entity_poly.pdbx_seq_one_letter_code
_entity_poly.pdbx_strand_id
1 'polypeptide(L)'
;MLRIIRAFWHDQRGIALILVSVMLPAIIGFALLTIDMSRANNLHNDLQKGADAFAIAGAAELDGNPDAIIRSDRAIANLVDNTYKFSNAGPMPTLTNAGITRRYLRSLPPNDTDAIRVQDVITDEVGDAGEAEFVEVTVNPTGFSAIFPASFLTGSTADNNFNVGATSVAGFAGVVVCDLTPLFICNPFPGQNLQDVANNQNFYRKGIKLVMGSTSWGPGNMGFLRPAVSHGYGEGDLADDIAHVDFPECVNSRGIYTQTGNLTTKAKAAFNTRFDMYGPHFSKNDASVPPAPNIRKGFDFAPKGNKPGTDPCDKIPGTDLTKFHGLTQDTAYPLFGGRIGNGLWDYEGYVATNYPNGELDGFNHQDGSDYTNASPPSRYDLYKYEIDNDLVDTLSTGNETGEALCHASPSTDPDRRLIYAAIVDCDLFQSELNGQSGSMTAMGFASFFLTEPVTGDDVLAEIVDIDGNQGRGTMVGFAKDNVQLYR
;
A
#
# COMPACT_ATOMS: atom_id res chain seq x y z
N MET A 1 24.18 95.06 1.11
CA MET A 1 22.91 94.31 1.18
C MET A 1 22.48 93.68 -0.15
N LEU A 2 22.44 94.42 -1.28
CA LEU A 2 21.96 93.89 -2.57
C LEU A 2 22.76 92.69 -3.16
N ARG A 3 24.06 92.57 -2.84
CA ARG A 3 24.91 91.46 -3.32
C ARG A 3 24.61 90.12 -2.65
N ILE A 4 24.19 90.14 -1.38
CA ILE A 4 23.84 88.93 -0.61
C ILE A 4 22.48 88.39 -1.08
N ILE A 5 21.53 89.29 -1.34
CA ILE A 5 20.19 88.93 -1.85
C ILE A 5 20.29 88.35 -3.27
N ARG A 6 21.13 88.91 -4.16
CA ARG A 6 21.38 88.31 -5.49
C ARG A 6 22.09 86.95 -5.42
N ALA A 7 23.00 86.76 -4.46
CA ALA A 7 23.68 85.48 -4.26
C ALA A 7 22.73 84.39 -3.77
N PHE A 8 21.79 84.73 -2.88
CA PHE A 8 20.74 83.80 -2.42
C PHE A 8 19.74 83.45 -3.53
N TRP A 9 19.41 84.40 -4.42
CA TRP A 9 18.49 84.18 -5.53
C TRP A 9 19.07 83.32 -6.67
N HIS A 10 20.41 83.25 -6.79
CA HIS A 10 21.12 82.35 -7.71
C HIS A 10 21.65 81.08 -7.02
N ASP A 11 21.33 80.87 -5.74
CA ASP A 11 21.82 79.71 -4.99
C ASP A 11 21.01 78.46 -5.34
N GLN A 12 21.55 77.66 -6.27
CA GLN A 12 20.95 76.38 -6.67
C GLN A 12 21.32 75.21 -5.73
N ARG A 13 22.11 75.44 -4.68
CA ARG A 13 22.52 74.37 -3.73
C ARG A 13 21.34 73.81 -2.92
N GLY A 14 20.22 74.54 -2.83
CA GLY A 14 19.03 74.14 -2.09
C GLY A 14 18.08 73.19 -2.82
N ILE A 15 18.24 72.98 -4.14
CA ILE A 15 17.33 72.11 -4.91
C ILE A 15 17.43 70.64 -4.48
N ALA A 16 18.62 70.23 -4.04
CA ALA A 16 18.85 68.91 -3.45
C ALA A 16 18.07 68.72 -2.14
N LEU A 17 17.90 69.78 -1.33
CA LEU A 17 17.15 69.72 -0.08
C LEU A 17 15.67 69.44 -0.32
N ILE A 18 15.07 70.08 -1.33
CA ILE A 18 13.66 69.87 -1.70
C ILE A 18 13.47 68.44 -2.22
N LEU A 19 14.36 67.99 -3.12
CA LEU A 19 14.32 66.63 -3.65
C LEU A 19 14.46 65.59 -2.53
N VAL A 20 15.42 65.75 -1.62
CA VAL A 20 15.63 64.86 -0.48
C VAL A 20 14.44 64.88 0.48
N SER A 21 13.85 66.04 0.76
CA SER A 21 12.70 66.17 1.67
C SER A 21 11.46 65.41 1.17
N VAL A 22 11.30 65.27 -0.14
CA VAL A 22 10.18 64.52 -0.76
C VAL A 22 10.54 63.05 -0.99
N MET A 23 11.75 62.76 -1.48
CA MET A 23 12.15 61.39 -1.81
C MET A 23 12.45 60.55 -0.57
N LEU A 24 13.03 61.12 0.49
CA LEU A 24 13.41 60.35 1.67
C LEU A 24 12.20 59.70 2.36
N PRO A 25 11.08 60.41 2.65
CA PRO A 25 9.88 59.77 3.19
C PRO A 25 9.27 58.73 2.25
N ALA A 26 9.30 58.97 0.93
CA ALA A 26 8.80 58.02 -0.04
C ALA A 26 9.61 56.70 -0.03
N ILE A 27 10.94 56.80 -0.07
CA ILE A 27 11.84 55.63 -0.03
C ILE A 27 11.67 54.87 1.28
N ILE A 28 11.62 55.56 2.42
CA ILE A 28 11.39 54.93 3.73
C ILE A 28 10.02 54.25 3.76
N GLY A 29 8.97 54.91 3.29
CA GLY A 29 7.62 54.34 3.23
C GLY A 29 7.56 53.05 2.41
N PHE A 30 8.18 53.04 1.22
CA PHE A 30 8.27 51.84 0.38
C PHE A 30 9.10 50.73 1.03
N ALA A 31 10.19 51.08 1.72
CA ALA A 31 11.00 50.09 2.44
C ALA A 31 10.19 49.41 3.56
N LEU A 32 9.41 50.18 4.33
CA LEU A 32 8.54 49.64 5.37
C LEU A 32 7.44 48.74 4.80
N LEU A 33 6.77 49.17 3.72
CA LEU A 33 5.77 48.35 3.03
C LEU A 33 6.37 47.02 2.54
N THR A 34 7.58 47.06 1.99
CA THR A 34 8.27 45.85 1.51
C THR A 34 8.60 44.90 2.66
N ILE A 35 9.01 45.42 3.82
CA ILE A 35 9.27 44.61 5.02
C ILE A 35 7.98 43.94 5.51
N ASP A 36 6.87 44.67 5.61
CA ASP A 36 5.60 44.10 6.03
C ASP A 36 5.08 43.06 5.04
N MET A 37 5.18 43.31 3.74
CA MET A 37 4.81 42.33 2.72
C MET A 37 5.70 41.07 2.81
N SER A 38 6.99 41.23 3.07
CA SER A 38 7.89 40.10 3.30
C SER A 38 7.47 39.28 4.52
N ARG A 39 7.12 39.93 5.63
CA ARG A 39 6.61 39.27 6.85
C ARG A 39 5.29 38.54 6.57
N ALA A 40 4.35 39.17 5.87
CA ALA A 40 3.08 38.58 5.49
C ALA A 40 3.25 37.33 4.60
N ASN A 41 4.13 37.40 3.60
CA ASN A 41 4.41 36.26 2.73
C ASN A 41 5.09 35.10 3.46
N ASN A 42 6.03 35.38 4.36
CA ASN A 42 6.67 34.34 5.17
C ASN A 42 5.65 33.71 6.14
N LEU A 43 4.85 34.52 6.83
CA LEU A 43 3.77 34.03 7.69
C LEU A 43 2.79 33.16 6.89
N HIS A 44 2.34 33.61 5.72
CA HIS A 44 1.44 32.84 4.87
C HIS A 44 2.06 31.50 4.44
N ASN A 45 3.34 31.50 4.05
CA ASN A 45 4.04 30.27 3.68
C ASN A 45 4.11 29.26 4.84
N ASP A 46 4.43 29.73 6.05
CA ASP A 46 4.47 28.89 7.25
C ASP A 46 3.07 28.35 7.60
N LEU A 47 2.03 29.20 7.54
CA LEU A 47 0.65 28.77 7.79
C LEU A 47 0.14 27.81 6.71
N GLN A 48 0.51 28.00 5.44
CA GLN A 48 0.13 27.10 4.35
C GLN A 48 0.77 25.73 4.50
N LYS A 49 2.05 25.66 4.86
CA LYS A 49 2.70 24.38 5.20
C LYS A 49 2.02 23.70 6.39
N GLY A 50 1.62 24.49 7.39
CA GLY A 50 0.83 24.01 8.51
C GLY A 50 -0.50 23.39 8.07
N ALA A 51 -1.28 24.13 7.27
CA ALA A 51 -2.54 23.67 6.71
C ALA A 51 -2.38 22.39 5.89
N ASP A 52 -1.40 22.35 4.99
CA ASP A 52 -1.07 21.19 4.15
C ASP A 52 -0.72 19.97 5.02
N ALA A 53 0.09 20.14 6.06
CA ALA A 53 0.48 19.05 6.95
C ALA A 53 -0.70 18.50 7.77
N PHE A 54 -1.55 19.38 8.33
CA PHE A 54 -2.76 18.95 9.04
C PHE A 54 -3.75 18.25 8.10
N ALA A 55 -3.93 18.77 6.88
CA ALA A 55 -4.80 18.16 5.89
C ALA A 55 -4.30 16.77 5.49
N ILE A 56 -3.00 16.61 5.19
CA ILE A 56 -2.41 15.30 4.84
C ILE A 56 -2.55 14.31 6.00
N ALA A 57 -2.25 14.73 7.24
CA ALA A 57 -2.37 13.84 8.40
C ALA A 57 -3.81 13.40 8.64
N GLY A 58 -4.78 14.31 8.47
CA GLY A 58 -6.20 13.96 8.57
C GLY A 58 -6.65 13.06 7.42
N ALA A 59 -6.22 13.34 6.19
CA ALA A 59 -6.61 12.60 4.99
C ALA A 59 -6.06 11.18 4.98
N ALA A 60 -4.86 10.94 5.52
CA ALA A 60 -4.26 9.60 5.59
C ALA A 60 -5.16 8.56 6.28
N GLU A 61 -6.04 9.01 7.19
CA GLU A 61 -6.91 8.14 7.96
C GLU A 61 -8.28 7.89 7.30
N LEU A 62 -8.56 8.56 6.17
CA LEU A 62 -9.83 8.50 5.43
C LEU A 62 -9.89 7.31 4.47
N ASP A 63 -9.89 6.10 5.05
CA ASP A 63 -9.89 4.83 4.32
C ASP A 63 -11.30 4.29 3.99
N GLY A 64 -12.35 5.03 4.33
CA GLY A 64 -13.75 4.64 4.13
C GLY A 64 -14.35 3.77 5.23
N ASN A 65 -13.61 3.49 6.31
CA ASN A 65 -14.14 2.77 7.47
C ASN A 65 -15.03 3.68 8.35
N PRO A 66 -15.98 3.12 9.11
CA PRO A 66 -16.86 3.90 10.00
C PRO A 66 -16.12 4.69 11.10
N ASP A 67 -14.91 4.28 11.48
CA ASP A 67 -14.08 4.96 12.49
C ASP A 67 -13.06 5.95 11.88
N ALA A 68 -13.03 6.12 10.55
CA ALA A 68 -12.05 6.93 9.84
C ALA A 68 -11.96 8.37 10.37
N ILE A 69 -13.10 9.01 10.63
CA ILE A 69 -13.15 10.38 11.16
C ILE A 69 -12.53 10.47 12.57
N ILE A 70 -12.79 9.49 13.44
CA ILE A 70 -12.23 9.45 14.79
C ILE A 70 -10.70 9.35 14.73
N ARG A 71 -10.18 8.51 13.83
CA ARG A 71 -8.73 8.38 13.64
C ARG A 71 -8.13 9.64 13.01
N SER A 72 -8.81 10.23 12.04
CA SER A 72 -8.43 11.49 11.38
C SER A 72 -8.31 12.64 12.38
N ASP A 73 -9.29 12.83 13.26
CA ASP A 73 -9.23 13.85 14.33
C ASP A 73 -8.06 13.60 15.29
N ARG A 74 -7.81 12.33 15.64
CA ARG A 74 -6.65 11.96 16.47
C ARG A 74 -5.33 12.24 15.75
N ALA A 75 -5.24 11.99 14.45
CA ALA A 75 -4.06 12.27 13.64
C ALA A 75 -3.77 13.77 13.58
N ILE A 76 -4.79 14.59 13.27
CA ILE A 76 -4.72 16.05 13.28
C ILE A 76 -4.26 16.57 14.65
N ALA A 77 -4.74 15.97 15.75
CA ALA A 77 -4.40 16.43 17.08
C ALA A 77 -2.98 16.05 17.56
N ASN A 78 -2.38 14.98 17.04
CA ASN A 78 -1.20 14.37 17.68
C ASN A 78 0.01 14.11 16.75
N LEU A 79 -0.16 14.07 15.43
CA LEU A 79 0.91 13.67 14.51
C LEU A 79 1.70 14.83 13.91
N VAL A 80 1.18 16.05 14.02
CA VAL A 80 1.71 17.20 13.29
C VAL A 80 1.99 18.37 14.24
N ASP A 81 3.22 18.86 14.20
CA ASP A 81 3.64 20.09 14.86
C ASP A 81 4.27 21.03 13.83
N ASN A 82 3.61 22.15 13.54
CA ASN A 82 4.15 23.19 12.67
C ASN A 82 4.36 24.47 13.46
N THR A 83 5.40 25.22 13.14
CA THR A 83 5.67 26.53 13.74
C THR A 83 5.62 27.63 12.70
N TYR A 84 5.19 28.82 13.09
CA TYR A 84 5.12 29.97 12.21
C TYR A 84 5.80 31.19 12.85
N LYS A 85 6.27 32.13 12.02
CA LYS A 85 6.95 33.35 12.47
C LYS A 85 6.19 34.61 12.09
N PHE A 86 6.62 35.74 12.66
CA PHE A 86 6.17 37.11 12.35
C PHE A 86 4.76 37.49 12.80
N SER A 87 4.05 36.63 13.53
CA SER A 87 2.77 36.94 14.16
C SER A 87 2.94 37.71 15.49
N ASN A 88 1.84 38.26 15.99
CA ASN A 88 1.77 38.84 17.34
C ASN A 88 1.70 37.77 18.46
N ALA A 89 1.58 36.48 18.12
CA ALA A 89 1.46 35.40 19.11
C ALA A 89 2.80 34.98 19.75
N GLY A 90 3.93 35.45 19.21
CA GLY A 90 5.26 35.19 19.73
C GLY A 90 6.30 35.04 18.62
N PRO A 91 7.58 34.84 18.96
CA PRO A 91 8.67 34.74 17.98
C PRO A 91 8.58 33.48 17.10
N MET A 92 8.09 32.37 17.64
CA MET A 92 7.94 31.09 16.92
C MET A 92 6.87 30.19 17.60
N PRO A 93 5.59 30.61 17.62
CA PRO A 93 4.49 29.78 18.11
C PRO A 93 4.31 28.49 17.30
N THR A 94 3.83 27.45 17.97
CA THR A 94 3.34 26.21 17.34
C THR A 94 1.88 26.41 16.92
N LEU A 95 1.57 26.09 15.67
CA LEU A 95 0.20 25.95 15.17
C LEU A 95 -0.34 24.61 15.68
N THR A 96 -1.34 24.66 16.55
CA THR A 96 -1.98 23.49 17.16
C THR A 96 -3.39 23.30 16.57
N ASN A 97 -4.04 22.18 16.92
CA ASN A 97 -5.43 21.92 16.52
C ASN A 97 -6.41 23.06 16.87
N ALA A 98 -6.18 23.79 17.98
CA ALA A 98 -7.00 24.96 18.34
C ALA A 98 -6.84 26.15 17.40
N GLY A 99 -5.77 26.19 16.61
CA GLY A 99 -5.49 27.21 15.60
C GLY A 99 -6.08 26.91 14.23
N ILE A 100 -6.86 25.83 14.07
CA ILE A 100 -7.46 25.45 12.81
C ILE A 100 -8.96 25.13 12.97
N THR A 101 -9.65 25.03 11.84
CA THR A 101 -10.97 24.42 11.69
C THR A 101 -10.89 23.39 10.58
N ARG A 102 -11.59 22.26 10.72
CA ARG A 102 -11.61 21.19 9.73
C ARG A 102 -13.05 20.83 9.33
N ARG A 103 -13.24 20.42 8.08
CA ARG A 103 -14.48 19.77 7.61
C ARG A 103 -14.16 18.61 6.66
N TYR A 104 -14.97 17.57 6.69
CA TYR A 104 -14.82 16.38 5.85
C TYR A 104 -15.70 16.48 4.60
N LEU A 105 -15.17 16.00 3.47
CA LEU A 105 -15.82 16.08 2.17
C LEU A 105 -15.96 14.68 1.57
N ARG A 106 -17.09 14.44 0.90
CA ARG A 106 -17.34 13.23 0.11
C ARG A 106 -16.93 13.37 -1.35
N SER A 107 -16.82 14.59 -1.84
CA SER A 107 -16.44 14.88 -3.22
C SER A 107 -15.77 16.25 -3.34
N LEU A 108 -15.19 16.51 -4.50
CA LEU A 108 -14.73 17.84 -4.88
C LEU A 108 -15.54 18.35 -6.08
N PRO A 109 -15.67 19.68 -6.25
CA PRO A 109 -16.20 20.27 -7.47
C PRO A 109 -15.43 19.80 -8.72
N PRO A 110 -16.07 19.71 -9.90
CA PRO A 110 -15.40 19.26 -11.12
C PRO A 110 -14.26 20.16 -11.62
N ASN A 111 -14.26 21.44 -11.24
CA ASN A 111 -13.19 22.39 -11.56
C ASN A 111 -12.57 22.91 -10.27
N ASP A 112 -11.24 22.99 -10.24
CA ASP A 112 -10.48 23.45 -9.06
C ASP A 112 -10.75 24.92 -8.69
N THR A 113 -11.30 25.71 -9.62
CA THR A 113 -11.68 27.11 -9.37
C THR A 113 -13.03 27.27 -8.68
N ASP A 114 -13.84 26.21 -8.64
CA ASP A 114 -15.17 26.25 -8.06
C ASP A 114 -15.09 26.08 -6.54
N ALA A 115 -15.85 26.89 -5.80
CA ALA A 115 -15.90 26.76 -4.35
C ALA A 115 -16.55 25.41 -3.95
N ILE A 116 -16.01 24.78 -2.90
CA ILE A 116 -16.59 23.58 -2.29
C ILE A 116 -18.04 23.87 -1.88
N ARG A 117 -18.95 23.05 -2.39
CA ARG A 117 -20.40 23.25 -2.24
C ARG A 117 -20.91 22.48 -1.02
N VAL A 118 -22.12 22.81 -0.57
CA VAL A 118 -22.70 22.15 0.62
C VAL A 118 -22.85 20.64 0.40
N GLN A 119 -23.20 20.20 -0.80
CA GLN A 119 -23.34 18.78 -1.14
C GLN A 119 -22.01 18.01 -1.18
N ASP A 120 -20.88 18.71 -1.27
CA ASP A 120 -19.56 18.09 -1.27
C ASP A 120 -19.11 17.75 0.16
N VAL A 121 -19.72 18.37 1.18
CA VAL A 121 -19.41 18.19 2.60
C VAL A 121 -20.29 17.07 3.17
N ILE A 122 -19.72 16.18 4.00
CA ILE A 122 -20.56 15.24 4.75
C ILE A 122 -21.37 15.97 5.83
N THR A 123 -22.53 15.43 6.20
CA THR A 123 -23.42 16.08 7.17
C THR A 123 -23.54 15.32 8.49
N ASP A 124 -23.26 14.02 8.48
CA ASP A 124 -23.23 13.17 9.67
C ASP A 124 -21.85 12.50 9.79
N GLU A 125 -21.01 12.98 10.72
CA GLU A 125 -19.66 12.45 10.95
C GLU A 125 -19.64 11.05 11.58
N VAL A 126 -20.80 10.47 11.87
CA VAL A 126 -20.92 9.08 12.33
C VAL A 126 -21.54 8.21 11.23
N GLY A 127 -22.67 8.64 10.66
CA GLY A 127 -23.38 7.90 9.63
C GLY A 127 -22.71 7.92 8.25
N ASP A 128 -22.14 9.07 7.87
CA ASP A 128 -21.50 9.28 6.57
C ASP A 128 -19.97 9.10 6.64
N ALA A 129 -19.43 8.60 7.76
CA ALA A 129 -17.98 8.54 7.97
C ALA A 129 -17.23 7.77 6.87
N GLY A 130 -17.84 6.70 6.35
CA GLY A 130 -17.27 5.92 5.25
C GLY A 130 -17.32 6.60 3.88
N GLU A 131 -18.08 7.70 3.75
CA GLU A 131 -18.13 8.51 2.53
C GLU A 131 -17.12 9.67 2.55
N ALA A 132 -16.45 9.93 3.67
CA ALA A 132 -15.46 10.99 3.77
C ALA A 132 -14.17 10.60 3.02
N GLU A 133 -13.93 11.23 1.87
CA GLU A 133 -12.74 10.98 1.05
C GLU A 133 -11.68 12.08 1.19
N PHE A 134 -12.09 13.28 1.62
CA PHE A 134 -11.21 14.43 1.75
C PHE A 134 -11.43 15.16 3.08
N VAL A 135 -10.42 15.91 3.50
CA VAL A 135 -10.51 16.87 4.61
C VAL A 135 -10.02 18.23 4.13
N GLU A 136 -10.83 19.26 4.38
CA GLU A 136 -10.41 20.65 4.26
C GLU A 136 -9.99 21.15 5.64
N VAL A 137 -8.77 21.68 5.72
CA VAL A 137 -8.26 22.36 6.90
C VAL A 137 -8.10 23.84 6.59
N THR A 138 -8.72 24.68 7.42
CA THR A 138 -8.57 26.14 7.38
C THR A 138 -7.87 26.61 8.65
N VAL A 139 -6.79 27.34 8.49
CA VAL A 139 -6.04 27.95 9.58
C VAL A 139 -6.74 29.23 10.02
N ASN A 140 -6.96 29.36 11.33
CA ASN A 140 -7.56 30.56 11.91
C ASN A 140 -6.67 31.77 11.59
N PRO A 141 -7.23 32.86 11.03
CA PRO A 141 -6.46 34.02 10.62
C PRO A 141 -5.57 34.55 11.75
N THR A 142 -4.26 34.55 11.51
CA THR A 142 -3.26 35.02 12.45
C THR A 142 -2.57 36.24 11.90
N GLY A 143 -2.33 37.24 12.76
CA GLY A 143 -1.94 38.56 12.30
C GLY A 143 -0.76 39.19 13.02
N PHE A 144 -0.31 40.30 12.46
CA PHE A 144 0.71 41.16 13.04
C PHE A 144 0.45 42.63 12.76
N SER A 145 1.02 43.49 13.62
CA SER A 145 0.96 44.93 13.42
C SER A 145 1.97 45.37 12.34
N ALA A 146 1.45 46.05 11.32
CA ALA A 146 2.23 46.64 10.24
C ALA A 146 3.10 47.78 10.78
N ILE A 147 4.30 47.90 10.24
CA ILE A 147 5.21 49.02 10.46
C ILE A 147 4.82 50.18 9.52
N PHE A 148 4.32 49.86 8.32
CA PHE A 148 3.80 50.84 7.37
C PHE A 148 2.51 51.48 7.90
N PRO A 149 2.46 52.82 8.05
CA PRO A 149 1.33 53.52 8.64
C PRO A 149 0.21 53.74 7.61
N ALA A 150 -0.42 52.67 7.14
CA ALA A 150 -1.54 52.71 6.18
C ALA A 150 -2.71 53.60 6.68
N SER A 151 -2.99 53.58 7.99
CA SER A 151 -4.01 54.41 8.61
C SER A 151 -3.74 55.91 8.45
N PHE A 152 -2.48 56.34 8.43
CA PHE A 152 -2.12 57.75 8.23
C PHE A 152 -2.43 58.21 6.79
N LEU A 153 -2.15 57.35 5.79
CA LEU A 153 -2.37 57.67 4.37
C LEU A 153 -3.84 57.61 3.96
N THR A 154 -4.66 56.86 4.70
CA THR A 154 -6.07 56.60 4.37
C THR A 154 -7.04 57.37 5.25
N GLY A 155 -6.57 58.31 6.08
CA GLY A 155 -7.43 59.07 6.98
C GLY A 155 -8.09 58.18 8.06
N SER A 156 -7.38 57.18 8.55
CA SER A 156 -7.82 56.17 9.53
C SER A 156 -8.93 55.25 9.06
N THR A 157 -9.05 55.02 7.74
CA THR A 157 -10.00 54.05 7.19
C THR A 157 -9.40 52.66 6.98
N ALA A 158 -8.07 52.55 6.88
CA ALA A 158 -7.35 51.27 6.90
C ALA A 158 -6.71 51.02 8.28
N ASP A 159 -6.68 49.75 8.69
CA ASP A 159 -6.01 49.30 9.89
C ASP A 159 -4.52 49.01 9.62
N ASN A 160 -3.65 49.28 10.58
CA ASN A 160 -2.22 48.96 10.49
C ASN A 160 -1.94 47.51 10.89
N ASN A 161 -2.76 46.58 10.40
CA ASN A 161 -2.68 45.16 10.74
C ASN A 161 -2.78 44.31 9.47
N PHE A 162 -2.02 43.22 9.45
CA PHE A 162 -2.20 42.13 8.49
C PHE A 162 -2.82 40.95 9.21
N ASN A 163 -3.86 40.35 8.64
CA ASN A 163 -4.41 39.07 9.06
C ASN A 163 -4.23 38.08 7.91
N VAL A 164 -3.57 36.97 8.21
CA VAL A 164 -3.19 35.96 7.21
C VAL A 164 -3.80 34.63 7.63
N GLY A 165 -4.57 34.03 6.74
CA GLY A 165 -5.05 32.66 6.86
C GLY A 165 -4.42 31.76 5.80
N ALA A 166 -4.72 30.48 5.88
CA ALA A 166 -4.38 29.48 4.87
C ALA A 166 -5.46 28.40 4.86
N THR A 167 -5.70 27.81 3.71
CA THR A 167 -6.63 26.69 3.54
C THR A 167 -5.96 25.62 2.72
N SER A 168 -6.21 24.36 3.04
CA SER A 168 -5.69 23.22 2.32
C SER A 168 -6.71 22.10 2.29
N VAL A 169 -6.77 21.37 1.17
CA VAL A 169 -7.61 20.19 1.01
C VAL A 169 -6.70 19.02 0.70
N ALA A 170 -6.88 17.92 1.43
CA ALA A 170 -6.19 16.68 1.15
C ALA A 170 -7.19 15.52 1.10
N GLY A 171 -6.87 14.50 0.32
CA GLY A 171 -7.66 13.28 0.22
C GLY A 171 -6.80 12.04 0.24
N PHE A 172 -7.38 10.94 0.72
CA PHE A 172 -6.81 9.62 0.56
C PHE A 172 -7.06 9.17 -0.87
N ALA A 173 -6.01 9.03 -1.67
CA ALA A 173 -6.10 8.57 -3.06
C ALA A 173 -6.06 7.04 -3.17
N GLY A 174 -6.15 6.32 -2.04
CA GLY A 174 -6.09 4.86 -1.98
C GLY A 174 -4.69 4.33 -1.66
N VAL A 175 -4.58 3.00 -1.65
CA VAL A 175 -3.33 2.27 -1.45
C VAL A 175 -2.75 1.94 -2.82
N VAL A 176 -1.48 2.29 -3.03
CA VAL A 176 -0.76 1.96 -4.25
C VAL A 176 0.20 0.81 -3.98
N VAL A 177 0.11 -0.22 -4.81
CA VAL A 177 0.99 -1.38 -4.81
C VAL A 177 1.73 -1.45 -6.13
N CYS A 178 3.06 -1.56 -6.07
CA CYS A 178 3.88 -1.90 -7.22
C CYS A 178 4.34 -3.36 -7.04
N ASP A 179 4.64 -4.07 -8.13
CA ASP A 179 5.10 -5.47 -8.11
C ASP A 179 4.04 -6.47 -7.60
N LEU A 180 2.77 -6.28 -8.02
CA LEU A 180 1.67 -7.19 -7.70
C LEU A 180 1.71 -8.45 -8.59
N THR A 181 1.39 -9.62 -8.04
CA THR A 181 1.03 -10.76 -8.91
C THR A 181 -0.36 -10.45 -9.49
N PRO A 182 -0.59 -10.45 -10.82
CA PRO A 182 -1.83 -9.95 -11.44
C PRO A 182 -3.06 -10.81 -11.11
N LEU A 183 -3.51 -10.75 -9.85
CA LEU A 183 -4.48 -11.61 -9.22
C LEU A 183 -5.33 -10.78 -8.27
N PHE A 184 -6.62 -11.09 -8.26
CA PHE A 184 -7.52 -10.69 -7.19
C PHE A 184 -8.24 -11.91 -6.64
N ILE A 185 -8.68 -11.79 -5.40
CA ILE A 185 -9.43 -12.82 -4.68
C ILE A 185 -10.70 -12.18 -4.14
N CYS A 186 -11.83 -12.84 -4.38
CA CYS A 186 -13.10 -12.46 -3.78
C CYS A 186 -13.03 -12.59 -2.27
N ASN A 187 -13.47 -11.55 -1.56
CA ASN A 187 -13.39 -11.41 -0.12
C ASN A 187 -13.71 -12.76 0.56
N PRO A 188 -12.70 -13.41 1.16
CA PRO A 188 -12.89 -14.70 1.80
C PRO A 188 -13.74 -14.60 3.08
N PHE A 189 -13.98 -13.39 3.59
CA PHE A 189 -14.61 -13.12 4.88
C PHE A 189 -15.78 -12.13 4.73
N PRO A 190 -16.86 -12.50 4.00
CA PRO A 190 -18.00 -11.63 3.80
C PRO A 190 -18.62 -11.22 5.15
N GLY A 191 -18.88 -9.93 5.33
CA GLY A 191 -19.48 -9.37 6.55
C GLY A 191 -18.52 -9.21 7.73
N GLN A 192 -17.22 -9.46 7.56
CA GLN A 192 -16.19 -9.12 8.55
C GLN A 192 -15.31 -7.98 8.04
N ASN A 193 -14.87 -7.13 8.97
CA ASN A 193 -13.86 -6.12 8.65
C ASN A 193 -12.49 -6.80 8.47
N LEU A 194 -11.78 -6.47 7.39
CA LEU A 194 -10.51 -7.12 7.05
C LEU A 194 -9.41 -6.86 8.09
N GLN A 195 -9.42 -5.71 8.76
CA GLN A 195 -8.50 -5.40 9.84
C GLN A 195 -8.79 -6.26 11.08
N ASP A 196 -10.07 -6.53 11.40
CA ASP A 196 -10.42 -7.48 12.47
C ASP A 196 -9.98 -8.91 12.14
N VAL A 197 -10.09 -9.31 10.87
CA VAL A 197 -9.58 -10.58 10.36
C VAL A 197 -8.06 -10.64 10.48
N ALA A 198 -7.34 -9.57 10.09
CA ALA A 198 -5.90 -9.47 10.25
C ALA A 198 -5.49 -9.56 11.72
N ASN A 199 -6.24 -8.93 12.63
CA ASN A 199 -5.97 -9.02 14.07
C ASN A 199 -6.30 -10.41 14.65
N ASN A 200 -7.12 -11.21 13.96
CA ASN A 200 -7.56 -12.52 14.42
C ASN A 200 -6.67 -13.63 13.86
N GLN A 201 -5.69 -14.04 14.68
CA GLN A 201 -4.70 -15.08 14.34
C GLN A 201 -5.29 -16.42 13.86
N ASN A 202 -6.58 -16.67 14.09
CA ASN A 202 -7.24 -17.88 13.59
C ASN A 202 -7.24 -17.99 12.06
N PHE A 203 -7.13 -16.86 11.33
CA PHE A 203 -7.14 -16.88 9.86
C PHE A 203 -5.76 -17.06 9.24
N TYR A 204 -4.69 -16.72 9.95
CA TYR A 204 -3.33 -17.08 9.58
C TYR A 204 -3.16 -18.61 9.67
N ARG A 205 -2.23 -19.18 8.88
CA ARG A 205 -1.99 -20.64 8.75
C ARG A 205 -3.11 -21.43 8.05
N LYS A 206 -4.28 -20.84 7.78
CA LYS A 206 -5.33 -21.54 7.03
C LYS A 206 -4.93 -21.70 5.57
N GLY A 207 -5.08 -22.92 5.04
CA GLY A 207 -4.98 -23.18 3.62
C GLY A 207 -6.15 -22.55 2.87
N ILE A 208 -5.89 -22.00 1.69
CA ILE A 208 -6.88 -21.46 0.76
C ILE A 208 -6.79 -22.19 -0.58
N LYS A 209 -7.95 -22.61 -1.10
CA LYS A 209 -8.11 -23.11 -2.46
C LYS A 209 -8.56 -21.97 -3.34
N LEU A 210 -7.62 -21.45 -4.10
CA LEU A 210 -7.91 -20.39 -5.05
C LEU A 210 -8.39 -21.03 -6.35
N VAL A 211 -9.69 -20.91 -6.58
CA VAL A 211 -10.38 -21.49 -7.74
C VAL A 211 -10.82 -20.35 -8.64
N MET A 212 -10.56 -20.46 -9.94
CA MET A 212 -11.01 -19.45 -10.90
C MET A 212 -12.53 -19.26 -10.81
N GLY A 213 -12.96 -17.99 -10.65
CA GLY A 213 -14.39 -17.67 -10.64
C GLY A 213 -15.07 -18.02 -11.96
N SER A 214 -14.40 -17.76 -13.09
CA SER A 214 -14.92 -18.01 -14.44
C SER A 214 -16.34 -17.45 -14.62
N THR A 215 -17.39 -18.25 -14.40
CA THR A 215 -18.80 -17.85 -14.50
C THR A 215 -19.55 -17.81 -13.15
N SER A 216 -18.91 -18.19 -12.05
CA SER A 216 -19.49 -18.20 -10.70
C SER A 216 -18.53 -17.57 -9.71
N TRP A 217 -18.95 -16.45 -9.11
CA TRP A 217 -18.14 -15.71 -8.15
C TRP A 217 -18.70 -15.89 -6.74
N GLY A 218 -17.80 -16.11 -5.80
CA GLY A 218 -18.10 -16.24 -4.39
C GLY A 218 -16.81 -16.16 -3.56
N PRO A 219 -16.93 -16.15 -2.23
CA PRO A 219 -15.78 -16.00 -1.34
C PRO A 219 -14.67 -17.01 -1.64
N GLY A 220 -13.43 -16.52 -1.79
CA GLY A 220 -12.25 -17.34 -2.10
C GLY A 220 -12.06 -17.71 -3.58
N ASN A 221 -12.96 -17.31 -4.48
CA ASN A 221 -12.65 -17.36 -5.91
C ASN A 221 -11.55 -16.37 -6.28
N MET A 222 -10.74 -16.73 -7.27
CA MET A 222 -9.73 -15.84 -7.84
C MET A 222 -10.05 -15.46 -9.28
N GLY A 223 -9.50 -14.32 -9.70
CA GLY A 223 -9.42 -13.90 -11.09
C GLY A 223 -8.11 -13.17 -11.35
N PHE A 224 -7.81 -12.90 -12.62
CA PHE A 224 -6.61 -12.15 -12.98
C PHE A 224 -6.90 -10.66 -13.06
N LEU A 225 -5.84 -9.87 -12.90
CA LEU A 225 -5.85 -8.44 -13.17
C LEU A 225 -5.18 -8.17 -14.51
N ARG A 226 -5.49 -7.02 -15.10
CA ARG A 226 -4.82 -6.52 -16.30
C ARG A 226 -4.46 -5.04 -16.15
N PRO A 227 -3.49 -4.54 -16.91
CA PRO A 227 -3.16 -3.13 -16.89
C PRO A 227 -4.31 -2.28 -17.44
N ALA A 228 -4.46 -1.05 -16.91
CA ALA A 228 -5.51 -0.12 -17.27
C ALA A 228 -5.54 0.20 -18.77
N VAL A 229 -4.35 0.43 -19.34
CA VAL A 229 -4.18 0.92 -20.72
C VAL A 229 -4.07 -0.19 -21.78
N SER A 230 -3.88 -1.45 -21.38
CA SER A 230 -3.67 -2.56 -22.31
C SER A 230 -4.93 -3.39 -22.52
N HIS A 231 -5.60 -3.18 -23.66
CA HIS A 231 -6.69 -4.04 -24.16
C HIS A 231 -6.18 -5.27 -24.93
N GLY A 232 -4.92 -5.68 -24.67
CA GLY A 232 -4.24 -6.76 -25.38
C GLY A 232 -3.41 -7.66 -24.45
N TYR A 233 -3.71 -7.68 -23.15
CA TYR A 233 -3.00 -8.48 -22.15
C TYR A 233 -3.22 -9.98 -22.42
N GLY A 234 -2.30 -10.56 -23.18
CA GLY A 234 -2.40 -11.93 -23.66
C GLY A 234 -2.10 -12.92 -22.54
N GLU A 235 -2.50 -14.18 -22.75
CA GLU A 235 -2.20 -15.27 -21.81
C GLU A 235 -0.68 -15.46 -21.58
N GLY A 236 0.14 -15.13 -22.59
CA GLY A 236 1.61 -15.16 -22.46
C GLY A 236 2.12 -14.08 -21.52
N ASP A 237 1.71 -12.83 -21.76
CA ASP A 237 2.12 -11.67 -20.94
C ASP A 237 1.64 -11.84 -19.49
N LEU A 238 0.39 -12.29 -19.30
CA LEU A 238 -0.14 -12.61 -17.97
C LEU A 238 0.71 -13.67 -17.26
N ALA A 239 1.10 -14.73 -17.96
CA ALA A 239 1.94 -15.77 -17.38
C ALA A 239 3.33 -15.20 -17.02
N ASP A 240 3.92 -14.40 -17.90
CA ASP A 240 5.22 -13.77 -17.66
C ASP A 240 5.16 -12.88 -16.41
N ASP A 241 4.16 -12.02 -16.28
CA ASP A 241 4.00 -11.14 -15.11
C ASP A 241 3.74 -11.91 -13.81
N ILE A 242 3.01 -13.04 -13.85
CA ILE A 242 2.85 -13.94 -12.69
C ILE A 242 4.18 -14.57 -12.28
N ALA A 243 5.01 -14.96 -13.25
CA ALA A 243 6.28 -15.62 -13.00
C ALA A 243 7.31 -14.62 -12.43
N HIS A 244 7.38 -13.41 -12.98
CA HIS A 244 8.30 -12.35 -12.58
C HIS A 244 7.84 -11.55 -11.36
N VAL A 245 6.54 -11.54 -11.05
CA VAL A 245 5.95 -10.63 -10.05
C VAL A 245 6.16 -9.17 -10.46
N ASP A 246 6.01 -8.89 -11.76
CA ASP A 246 6.29 -7.59 -12.39
C ASP A 246 5.05 -7.13 -13.15
N PHE A 247 4.06 -6.64 -12.42
CA PHE A 247 2.88 -6.06 -13.06
C PHE A 247 3.26 -4.70 -13.68
N PRO A 248 2.95 -4.43 -14.96
CA PRO A 248 3.56 -3.34 -15.72
C PRO A 248 3.05 -1.94 -15.33
N GLU A 249 2.21 -1.83 -14.30
CA GLU A 249 1.78 -0.58 -13.69
C GLU A 249 1.65 -0.75 -12.17
N CYS A 250 1.77 0.33 -11.39
CA CYS A 250 1.38 0.26 -9.99
C CYS A 250 -0.14 0.31 -9.89
N VAL A 251 -0.73 -0.62 -9.14
CA VAL A 251 -2.17 -0.76 -8.96
C VAL A 251 -2.62 0.14 -7.83
N ASN A 252 -3.64 0.96 -8.08
CA ASN A 252 -4.33 1.73 -7.04
C ASN A 252 -5.54 0.94 -6.56
N SER A 253 -5.73 0.82 -5.23
CA SER A 253 -6.88 0.14 -4.66
C SER A 253 -8.22 0.68 -5.18
N ARG A 254 -8.31 1.96 -5.56
CA ARG A 254 -9.53 2.58 -6.12
C ARG A 254 -9.82 2.23 -7.58
N GLY A 255 -8.87 1.64 -8.31
CA GLY A 255 -9.03 1.34 -9.73
C GLY A 255 -8.19 0.15 -10.16
N ILE A 256 -8.77 -1.05 -10.05
CA ILE A 256 -8.19 -2.30 -10.54
C ILE A 256 -9.01 -2.82 -11.70
N TYR A 257 -8.34 -3.36 -12.73
CA TYR A 257 -9.02 -3.83 -13.94
C TYR A 257 -8.99 -5.35 -14.05
N THR A 258 -10.15 -5.96 -14.30
CA THR A 258 -10.28 -7.42 -14.31
C THR A 258 -9.87 -8.02 -15.64
N GLN A 259 -9.34 -9.23 -15.54
CA GLN A 259 -9.19 -10.19 -16.62
C GLN A 259 -9.71 -11.54 -16.14
N THR A 260 -11.02 -11.73 -16.22
CA THR A 260 -11.61 -13.02 -15.83
C THR A 260 -11.30 -14.07 -16.89
N GLY A 261 -10.95 -15.28 -16.48
CA GLY A 261 -10.64 -16.37 -17.39
C GLY A 261 -10.46 -17.69 -16.66
N ASN A 262 -9.97 -18.70 -17.38
CA ASN A 262 -9.60 -19.99 -16.79
C ASN A 262 -8.09 -20.02 -16.51
N LEU A 263 -7.69 -20.90 -15.59
CA LEU A 263 -6.29 -21.12 -15.27
C LEU A 263 -5.63 -21.94 -16.38
N THR A 264 -4.91 -21.28 -17.27
CA THR A 264 -4.34 -21.91 -18.46
C THR A 264 -3.03 -22.64 -18.16
N THR A 265 -2.55 -23.48 -19.07
CA THR A 265 -1.27 -24.20 -18.90
C THR A 265 -0.09 -23.24 -18.71
N LYS A 266 -0.10 -22.06 -19.34
CA LYS A 266 0.95 -21.04 -19.17
C LYS A 266 0.91 -20.42 -17.78
N ALA A 267 -0.28 -20.03 -17.30
CA ALA A 267 -0.45 -19.49 -15.95
C ALA A 267 -0.06 -20.53 -14.88
N LYS A 268 -0.42 -21.81 -15.07
CA LYS A 268 0.05 -22.91 -14.19
C LYS A 268 1.58 -23.00 -14.19
N ALA A 269 2.21 -22.96 -15.37
CA ALA A 269 3.67 -22.97 -15.48
C ALA A 269 4.31 -21.77 -14.76
N ALA A 270 3.67 -20.59 -14.78
CA ALA A 270 4.18 -19.38 -14.14
C ALA A 270 4.27 -19.53 -12.61
N PHE A 271 3.23 -20.06 -11.97
CA PHE A 271 3.28 -20.41 -10.54
C PHE A 271 4.34 -21.48 -10.27
N ASN A 272 4.42 -22.48 -11.14
CA ASN A 272 5.30 -23.63 -10.99
C ASN A 272 6.79 -23.33 -11.15
N THR A 273 7.17 -22.21 -11.78
CA THR A 273 8.59 -21.77 -11.84
C THR A 273 9.22 -21.69 -10.45
N ARG A 274 8.46 -21.27 -9.43
CA ARG A 274 8.87 -21.20 -8.01
C ARG A 274 9.22 -22.57 -7.42
N PHE A 275 8.72 -23.64 -8.02
CA PHE A 275 8.97 -25.03 -7.65
C PHE A 275 9.94 -25.73 -8.61
N ASP A 276 10.72 -24.99 -9.41
CA ASP A 276 11.70 -25.55 -10.37
C ASP A 276 11.03 -26.38 -11.48
N MET A 277 9.85 -25.92 -11.93
CA MET A 277 9.03 -26.56 -12.96
C MET A 277 8.60 -25.53 -14.01
N TYR A 278 9.12 -25.62 -15.23
CA TYR A 278 9.06 -24.53 -16.22
C TYR A 278 8.00 -24.71 -17.32
N GLY A 279 7.52 -25.93 -17.55
CA GLY A 279 6.58 -26.21 -18.65
C GLY A 279 7.14 -25.81 -20.03
N PRO A 280 6.28 -25.65 -21.05
CA PRO A 280 6.71 -25.28 -22.41
C PRO A 280 6.87 -23.77 -22.64
N HIS A 281 6.33 -22.93 -21.76
CA HIS A 281 6.32 -21.46 -21.93
C HIS A 281 7.57 -20.81 -21.34
N PHE A 282 8.05 -21.29 -20.19
CA PHE A 282 9.26 -20.75 -19.55
C PHE A 282 10.49 -21.59 -19.87
N SER A 283 11.63 -20.93 -19.96
CA SER A 283 12.92 -21.59 -20.13
C SER A 283 13.58 -21.81 -18.77
N LYS A 284 14.04 -23.04 -18.51
CA LYS A 284 14.82 -23.37 -17.30
C LYS A 284 16.20 -22.70 -17.20
N ASN A 285 16.61 -21.99 -18.25
CA ASN A 285 17.86 -21.22 -18.26
C ASN A 285 17.60 -19.72 -18.12
N ASP A 286 16.34 -19.31 -17.96
CA ASP A 286 15.97 -17.91 -17.86
C ASP A 286 16.13 -17.41 -16.43
N ALA A 287 17.17 -16.59 -16.22
CA ALA A 287 17.55 -16.09 -14.92
C ALA A 287 16.53 -15.11 -14.30
N SER A 288 15.57 -14.59 -15.07
CA SER A 288 14.52 -13.72 -14.55
C SER A 288 13.35 -14.49 -13.92
N VAL A 289 13.26 -15.80 -14.13
CA VAL A 289 12.28 -16.70 -13.50
C VAL A 289 12.95 -17.79 -12.66
N PRO A 290 13.78 -17.41 -11.65
CA PRO A 290 14.44 -18.39 -10.81
C PRO A 290 13.42 -19.13 -9.92
N PRO A 291 13.71 -20.39 -9.54
CA PRO A 291 12.93 -21.08 -8.53
C PRO A 291 13.17 -20.47 -7.15
N ALA A 292 12.34 -20.83 -6.17
CA ALA A 292 12.53 -20.41 -4.79
C ALA A 292 13.78 -21.05 -4.16
N PRO A 293 14.36 -20.47 -3.08
CA PRO A 293 15.51 -21.06 -2.39
C PRO A 293 15.28 -22.51 -1.95
N ASN A 294 14.06 -22.81 -1.52
CA ASN A 294 13.58 -24.15 -1.21
C ASN A 294 12.42 -24.52 -2.14
N ILE A 295 12.54 -25.62 -2.88
CA ILE A 295 11.59 -26.14 -3.87
C ILE A 295 10.94 -27.48 -3.45
N ARG A 296 11.13 -27.91 -2.18
CA ARG A 296 10.57 -29.18 -1.70
C ARG A 296 9.06 -29.19 -1.89
N LYS A 297 8.55 -30.29 -2.45
CA LYS A 297 7.16 -30.42 -2.88
C LYS A 297 6.59 -31.84 -2.75
N GLY A 298 7.38 -32.84 -2.35
CA GLY A 298 6.92 -34.22 -2.25
C GLY A 298 6.89 -34.93 -3.60
N PHE A 299 7.83 -34.62 -4.49
CA PHE A 299 7.83 -35.13 -5.87
C PHE A 299 8.98 -36.11 -6.12
N ASP A 300 8.70 -37.10 -6.96
CA ASP A 300 9.68 -38.06 -7.50
C ASP A 300 9.96 -37.77 -8.97
N PHE A 301 11.02 -38.34 -9.53
CA PHE A 301 11.31 -38.25 -10.96
C PHE A 301 10.35 -39.12 -11.79
N ALA A 302 9.80 -38.56 -12.87
CA ALA A 302 8.92 -39.26 -13.77
C ALA A 302 9.62 -40.46 -14.43
N PRO A 303 9.18 -41.70 -14.22
CA PRO A 303 9.82 -42.86 -14.82
C PRO A 303 9.76 -42.78 -16.37
N LYS A 304 10.92 -42.82 -17.04
CA LYS A 304 11.04 -42.91 -18.50
C LYS A 304 11.17 -44.39 -18.90
N GLY A 305 10.03 -45.07 -19.08
CA GLY A 305 9.99 -46.51 -19.34
C GLY A 305 10.42 -47.31 -18.10
N ASN A 306 11.21 -48.39 -18.27
CA ASN A 306 11.74 -49.19 -17.15
C ASN A 306 12.93 -48.53 -16.41
N LYS A 307 13.18 -47.23 -16.64
CA LYS A 307 14.22 -46.47 -15.93
C LYS A 307 13.56 -45.35 -15.14
N PRO A 308 13.96 -45.11 -13.88
CA PRO A 308 13.61 -43.88 -13.18
C PRO A 308 13.98 -42.69 -14.07
N GLY A 309 13.13 -41.65 -14.11
CA GLY A 309 13.48 -40.41 -14.79
C GLY A 309 14.75 -39.85 -14.21
N THR A 310 15.68 -39.41 -15.05
CA THR A 310 16.91 -38.75 -14.59
C THR A 310 16.96 -37.29 -15.05
N ASP A 311 15.93 -36.81 -15.75
CA ASP A 311 15.83 -35.38 -16.07
C ASP A 311 15.29 -34.66 -14.85
N PRO A 312 16.05 -33.76 -14.22
CA PRO A 312 15.59 -33.04 -13.03
C PRO A 312 14.39 -32.14 -13.24
N CYS A 313 14.04 -31.86 -14.50
CA CYS A 313 12.88 -31.07 -14.88
C CYS A 313 11.60 -31.91 -15.01
N ASP A 314 11.71 -33.24 -15.11
CA ASP A 314 10.56 -34.14 -15.29
C ASP A 314 10.14 -34.74 -13.95
N LYS A 315 9.78 -33.89 -12.97
CA LYS A 315 9.27 -34.33 -11.65
C LYS A 315 7.74 -34.53 -11.68
N ILE A 316 7.27 -35.56 -10.99
CA ILE A 316 5.83 -35.88 -10.81
C ILE A 316 5.50 -36.02 -9.31
N PRO A 317 4.24 -35.81 -8.91
CA PRO A 317 3.84 -36.04 -7.52
C PRO A 317 4.22 -37.45 -7.06
N GLY A 318 4.88 -37.54 -5.89
CA GLY A 318 5.19 -38.81 -5.26
C GLY A 318 3.91 -39.50 -4.81
N THR A 319 3.82 -40.83 -5.02
CA THR A 319 2.66 -41.62 -4.59
C THR A 319 2.86 -42.29 -3.22
N ASP A 320 4.11 -42.41 -2.78
CA ASP A 320 4.50 -43.00 -1.50
C ASP A 320 4.85 -41.87 -0.51
N LEU A 321 3.86 -41.45 0.28
CA LEU A 321 4.01 -40.37 1.26
C LEU A 321 5.08 -40.67 2.32
N THR A 322 5.44 -41.93 2.54
CA THR A 322 6.52 -42.29 3.47
C THR A 322 7.91 -41.90 2.94
N LYS A 323 8.02 -41.61 1.63
CA LYS A 323 9.26 -41.23 0.94
C LYS A 323 9.25 -39.79 0.45
N PHE A 324 8.11 -39.34 -0.06
CA PHE A 324 7.96 -38.03 -0.68
C PHE A 324 6.78 -37.31 -0.03
N HIS A 325 7.07 -36.29 0.78
CA HIS A 325 6.05 -35.56 1.53
C HIS A 325 6.21 -34.05 1.33
N GLY A 326 5.24 -33.43 0.66
CA GLY A 326 5.17 -31.98 0.51
C GLY A 326 4.47 -31.31 1.70
N LEU A 327 4.38 -29.99 1.65
CA LEU A 327 3.53 -29.21 2.57
C LEU A 327 2.06 -29.48 2.21
N THR A 328 1.46 -30.47 2.86
CA THR A 328 0.12 -30.98 2.50
C THR A 328 -0.96 -29.92 2.67
N GLN A 329 -2.09 -30.10 1.98
CA GLN A 329 -3.32 -29.32 2.21
C GLN A 329 -3.86 -29.44 3.64
N ASP A 330 -4.81 -28.56 3.96
CA ASP A 330 -5.55 -28.67 5.21
C ASP A 330 -6.40 -29.94 5.22
N THR A 331 -6.49 -30.59 6.38
CA THR A 331 -7.24 -31.83 6.62
C THR A 331 -8.74 -31.68 6.33
N ALA A 332 -9.28 -30.46 6.42
CA ALA A 332 -10.64 -30.15 6.03
C ALA A 332 -10.76 -28.70 5.55
N TYR A 333 -11.75 -28.45 4.68
CA TYR A 333 -12.13 -27.13 4.19
C TYR A 333 -13.57 -26.80 4.61
N PRO A 334 -13.82 -26.47 5.90
CA PRO A 334 -15.18 -26.32 6.41
C PRO A 334 -15.82 -24.96 6.06
N LEU A 335 -15.04 -23.99 5.58
CA LEU A 335 -15.50 -22.63 5.38
C LEU A 335 -15.75 -22.33 3.89
N PHE A 336 -16.79 -21.52 3.64
CA PHE A 336 -17.11 -20.91 2.34
C PHE A 336 -17.12 -21.89 1.16
N GLY A 337 -17.86 -22.99 1.29
CA GLY A 337 -18.03 -23.96 0.20
C GLY A 337 -16.77 -24.79 -0.12
N GLY A 338 -15.88 -24.96 0.85
CA GLY A 338 -14.66 -25.76 0.67
C GLY A 338 -13.44 -24.96 0.21
N ARG A 339 -13.46 -23.63 0.36
CA ARG A 339 -12.39 -22.74 -0.11
C ARG A 339 -11.35 -22.42 0.95
N ILE A 340 -11.77 -22.30 2.21
CA ILE A 340 -10.86 -22.00 3.32
C ILE A 340 -10.79 -23.19 4.27
N GLY A 341 -9.56 -23.56 4.59
CA GLY A 341 -9.20 -24.69 5.41
C GLY A 341 -9.30 -24.44 6.92
N ASN A 342 -9.11 -25.50 7.69
CA ASN A 342 -9.12 -25.45 9.14
C ASN A 342 -7.76 -25.02 9.75
N GLY A 343 -6.69 -24.96 8.97
CA GLY A 343 -5.31 -24.68 9.39
C GLY A 343 -4.58 -25.89 9.98
N LEU A 344 -5.16 -27.08 9.90
CA LEU A 344 -4.57 -28.33 10.39
C LEU A 344 -4.08 -29.16 9.21
N TRP A 345 -2.82 -29.59 9.23
CA TRP A 345 -2.19 -30.36 8.16
C TRP A 345 -1.28 -31.44 8.73
N ASP A 346 -0.84 -32.38 7.89
CA ASP A 346 -0.03 -33.53 8.33
C ASP A 346 1.44 -33.13 8.51
N TYR A 347 1.68 -32.35 9.57
CA TYR A 347 2.99 -31.91 10.00
C TYR A 347 3.85 -33.10 10.46
N GLU A 348 3.31 -34.00 11.28
CA GLU A 348 4.07 -35.15 11.78
C GLU A 348 4.49 -36.09 10.64
N GLY A 349 3.63 -36.30 9.63
CA GLY A 349 3.99 -37.03 8.42
C GLY A 349 5.10 -36.35 7.62
N TYR A 350 5.03 -35.02 7.47
CA TYR A 350 6.08 -34.24 6.81
C TYR A 350 7.43 -34.34 7.53
N VAL A 351 7.45 -34.20 8.86
CA VAL A 351 8.68 -34.34 9.67
C VAL A 351 9.22 -35.75 9.57
N ALA A 352 8.38 -36.77 9.77
CA ALA A 352 8.82 -38.17 9.73
C ALA A 352 9.44 -38.57 8.39
N THR A 353 8.99 -37.99 7.28
CA THR A 353 9.53 -38.29 5.94
C THR A 353 10.73 -37.44 5.57
N ASN A 354 10.72 -36.14 5.87
CA ASN A 354 11.76 -35.20 5.41
C ASN A 354 12.89 -34.98 6.42
N TYR A 355 12.60 -35.17 7.71
CA TYR A 355 13.49 -34.87 8.83
C TYR A 355 13.46 -35.98 9.89
N PRO A 356 13.77 -37.24 9.52
CA PRO A 356 13.64 -38.39 10.40
C PRO A 356 14.67 -38.44 11.54
N ASN A 357 15.69 -37.58 11.55
CA ASN A 357 16.80 -37.62 12.50
C ASN A 357 16.79 -36.48 13.53
N GLY A 358 15.67 -35.77 13.67
CA GLY A 358 15.52 -34.69 14.67
C GLY A 358 16.05 -33.34 14.20
N GLU A 359 16.17 -33.13 12.88
CA GLU A 359 16.65 -31.88 12.30
C GLU A 359 15.76 -30.67 12.65
N LEU A 360 14.49 -30.91 13.01
CA LEU A 360 13.51 -29.88 13.39
C LEU A 360 13.28 -29.75 14.92
N ASP A 361 14.08 -30.39 15.78
CA ASP A 361 13.90 -30.35 17.25
C ASP A 361 13.92 -28.93 17.84
N GLY A 362 14.55 -27.97 17.15
CA GLY A 362 14.59 -26.56 17.53
C GLY A 362 13.39 -25.72 17.07
N PHE A 363 12.49 -26.28 16.25
CA PHE A 363 11.33 -25.58 15.70
C PHE A 363 10.10 -25.82 16.57
N ASN A 364 9.86 -24.91 17.51
CA ASN A 364 8.81 -25.02 18.53
C ASN A 364 7.92 -23.78 18.56
N HIS A 365 6.79 -23.88 19.25
CA HIS A 365 5.94 -22.73 19.57
C HIS A 365 6.72 -21.70 20.40
N GLN A 366 6.25 -20.45 20.44
CA GLN A 366 6.88 -19.40 21.26
C GLN A 366 6.93 -19.73 22.75
N ASP A 367 6.01 -20.57 23.24
CA ASP A 367 5.97 -21.06 24.62
C ASP A 367 6.90 -22.26 24.88
N GLY A 368 7.61 -22.74 23.86
CA GLY A 368 8.53 -23.86 23.92
C GLY A 368 7.87 -25.23 23.78
N SER A 369 6.57 -25.30 23.47
CA SER A 369 5.89 -26.57 23.17
C SER A 369 6.15 -27.05 21.74
N ASP A 370 6.14 -28.37 21.55
CA ASP A 370 6.36 -29.00 20.24
C ASP A 370 5.15 -28.79 19.32
N TYR A 371 5.41 -28.60 18.02
CA TYR A 371 4.35 -28.65 17.02
C TYR A 371 3.85 -30.09 16.81
N THR A 372 2.55 -30.25 16.55
CA THR A 372 1.91 -31.56 16.32
C THR A 372 0.81 -31.43 15.28
N ASN A 373 0.24 -32.53 14.79
CA ASN A 373 -0.93 -32.47 13.90
C ASN A 373 -2.16 -31.80 14.54
N ALA A 374 -2.23 -31.76 15.87
CA ALA A 374 -3.29 -31.05 16.60
C ALA A 374 -3.05 -29.53 16.71
N SER A 375 -1.80 -29.08 16.63
CA SER A 375 -1.40 -27.68 16.62
C SER A 375 -0.16 -27.52 15.73
N PRO A 376 -0.32 -27.60 14.40
CA PRO A 376 0.80 -27.60 13.48
C PRO A 376 1.31 -26.17 13.25
N PRO A 377 2.52 -25.98 12.75
CA PRO A 377 3.04 -24.65 12.44
C PRO A 377 2.37 -24.07 11.18
N SER A 378 2.53 -22.78 10.94
CA SER A 378 2.33 -22.20 9.60
C SER A 378 3.31 -22.87 8.63
N ARG A 379 2.85 -23.22 7.43
CA ARG A 379 3.73 -23.79 6.40
C ARG A 379 4.78 -22.79 5.94
N TYR A 380 4.43 -21.51 5.90
CA TYR A 380 5.38 -20.44 5.60
C TYR A 380 6.45 -20.29 6.69
N ASP A 381 6.07 -20.43 7.97
CA ASP A 381 7.04 -20.37 9.08
C ASP A 381 8.01 -21.55 9.07
N LEU A 382 7.50 -22.75 8.81
CA LEU A 382 8.34 -23.93 8.63
C LEU A 382 9.27 -23.74 7.43
N TYR A 383 8.74 -23.28 6.30
CA TYR A 383 9.53 -23.00 5.10
C TYR A 383 10.67 -22.01 5.34
N LYS A 384 10.42 -20.93 6.07
CA LYS A 384 11.46 -19.97 6.47
C LYS A 384 12.47 -20.60 7.43
N TYR A 385 11.99 -21.34 8.42
CA TYR A 385 12.87 -22.04 9.37
C TYR A 385 13.83 -22.98 8.65
N GLU A 386 13.34 -23.73 7.64
CA GLU A 386 14.18 -24.62 6.84
C GLU A 386 15.29 -23.88 6.08
N ILE A 387 15.00 -22.68 5.57
CA ILE A 387 15.99 -21.84 4.88
C ILE A 387 16.99 -21.26 5.89
N ASP A 388 16.49 -20.71 6.99
CA ASP A 388 17.31 -19.99 8.00
C ASP A 388 18.24 -20.92 8.79
N ASN A 389 17.97 -22.23 8.79
CA ASN A 389 18.75 -23.25 9.51
C ASN A 389 19.48 -24.24 8.57
N ASP A 390 19.67 -23.89 7.30
CA ASP A 390 20.40 -24.71 6.32
C ASP A 390 19.84 -26.14 6.17
N LEU A 391 18.52 -26.31 6.21
CA LEU A 391 17.84 -27.61 6.11
C LEU A 391 17.30 -27.93 4.70
N VAL A 392 17.66 -27.12 3.71
CA VAL A 392 17.17 -27.22 2.33
C VAL A 392 17.75 -28.43 1.60
N ASP A 393 19.03 -28.73 1.81
CA ASP A 393 19.74 -29.86 1.22
C ASP A 393 19.46 -31.20 1.91
N THR A 394 18.71 -31.18 3.03
CA THR A 394 18.38 -32.38 3.79
C THR A 394 17.56 -33.34 2.92
N LEU A 395 18.03 -34.59 2.85
CA LEU A 395 17.39 -35.64 2.08
C LEU A 395 16.17 -36.18 2.81
N SER A 396 15.04 -36.22 2.11
CA SER A 396 13.90 -37.02 2.55
C SER A 396 14.22 -38.51 2.51
N THR A 397 13.35 -39.32 3.10
CA THR A 397 13.41 -40.80 3.01
C THR A 397 13.38 -41.30 1.55
N GLY A 398 12.79 -40.52 0.64
CA GLY A 398 12.78 -40.75 -0.82
C GLY A 398 13.97 -40.17 -1.59
N ASN A 399 14.92 -39.51 -0.91
CA ASN A 399 16.04 -38.75 -1.47
C ASN A 399 15.62 -37.46 -2.21
N GLU A 400 14.47 -36.87 -1.89
CA GLU A 400 14.13 -35.51 -2.34
C GLU A 400 14.81 -34.48 -1.44
N THR A 401 15.39 -33.44 -2.04
CA THR A 401 15.85 -32.23 -1.33
C THR A 401 15.00 -31.03 -1.74
N GLY A 402 15.10 -29.94 -0.97
CA GLY A 402 14.58 -28.64 -1.34
C GLY A 402 15.43 -27.88 -2.37
N GLU A 403 16.53 -28.44 -2.85
CA GLU A 403 17.42 -27.75 -3.79
C GLU A 403 16.90 -27.78 -5.22
N ALA A 404 17.08 -26.67 -5.94
CA ALA A 404 16.84 -26.61 -7.38
C ALA A 404 17.76 -27.58 -8.12
N LEU A 405 17.19 -28.35 -9.06
CA LEU A 405 17.94 -29.30 -9.88
C LEU A 405 17.80 -29.01 -11.38
N CYS A 406 16.69 -28.40 -11.80
CA CYS A 406 16.41 -28.08 -13.20
C CYS A 406 17.01 -26.72 -13.60
N HIS A 407 16.86 -25.71 -12.75
CA HIS A 407 17.44 -24.38 -12.92
C HIS A 407 18.79 -24.25 -12.20
N ALA A 408 19.77 -23.60 -12.84
CA ALA A 408 21.14 -23.52 -12.32
C ALA A 408 21.31 -22.50 -11.17
N SER A 409 20.45 -21.50 -11.10
CA SER A 409 20.56 -20.38 -10.15
C SER A 409 19.22 -20.17 -9.41
N PRO A 410 18.99 -20.79 -8.24
CA PRO A 410 17.83 -20.49 -7.42
C PRO A 410 17.84 -19.03 -6.93
N SER A 411 16.67 -18.49 -6.64
CA SER A 411 16.54 -17.18 -6.01
C SER A 411 17.13 -17.23 -4.60
N THR A 412 17.68 -16.11 -4.14
CA THR A 412 18.07 -15.91 -2.73
C THR A 412 16.96 -15.30 -1.89
N ASP A 413 15.86 -14.90 -2.52
CA ASP A 413 14.71 -14.30 -1.85
C ASP A 413 13.81 -15.39 -1.23
N PRO A 414 13.70 -15.48 0.11
CA PRO A 414 12.80 -16.42 0.77
C PRO A 414 11.33 -16.17 0.40
N ASP A 415 10.96 -14.95 0.00
CA ASP A 415 9.58 -14.59 -0.31
C ASP A 415 9.20 -14.92 -1.74
N ARG A 416 10.08 -15.59 -2.51
CA ARG A 416 9.82 -16.01 -3.90
C ARG A 416 8.54 -16.86 -4.07
N ARG A 417 8.14 -17.62 -3.04
CA ARG A 417 6.88 -18.39 -3.03
C ARG A 417 5.65 -17.60 -2.60
N LEU A 418 5.81 -16.38 -2.11
CA LEU A 418 4.68 -15.50 -1.85
C LEU A 418 4.09 -15.00 -3.18
N ILE A 419 2.77 -14.98 -3.22
CA ILE A 419 2.00 -14.26 -4.23
C ILE A 419 1.21 -13.18 -3.52
N TYR A 420 1.09 -12.04 -4.17
CA TYR A 420 0.38 -10.89 -3.63
C TYR A 420 -0.86 -10.66 -4.48
N ALA A 421 -2.02 -10.56 -3.85
CA ALA A 421 -3.29 -10.40 -4.54
C ALA A 421 -4.16 -9.33 -3.89
N ALA A 422 -4.96 -8.65 -4.71
CA ALA A 422 -5.98 -7.73 -4.22
C ALA A 422 -7.18 -8.51 -3.64
N ILE A 423 -7.74 -8.05 -2.53
CA ILE A 423 -8.99 -8.55 -1.96
C ILE A 423 -10.13 -7.65 -2.44
N VAL A 424 -11.19 -8.24 -2.99
CA VAL A 424 -12.31 -7.50 -3.60
C VAL A 424 -13.64 -8.04 -3.10
N ASP A 425 -14.60 -7.16 -2.83
CA ASP A 425 -15.98 -7.58 -2.61
C ASP A 425 -16.66 -7.94 -3.92
N CYS A 426 -16.50 -9.18 -4.36
CA CYS A 426 -17.06 -9.66 -5.63
C CYS A 426 -18.59 -9.57 -5.72
N ASP A 427 -19.30 -9.51 -4.59
CA ASP A 427 -20.76 -9.39 -4.60
C ASP A 427 -21.20 -7.99 -5.03
N LEU A 428 -20.40 -6.95 -4.71
CA LEU A 428 -20.65 -5.58 -5.16
C LEU A 428 -20.32 -5.36 -6.64
N PHE A 429 -19.37 -6.13 -7.19
CA PHE A 429 -18.82 -5.93 -8.53
C PHE A 429 -19.20 -7.03 -9.54
N GLN A 430 -20.29 -7.78 -9.32
CA GLN A 430 -20.69 -8.88 -10.20
C GLN A 430 -20.82 -8.49 -11.68
N SER A 431 -21.25 -7.27 -11.99
CA SER A 431 -21.36 -6.77 -13.37
C SER A 431 -20.01 -6.52 -14.04
N GLU A 432 -18.96 -6.30 -13.27
CA GLU A 432 -17.58 -6.01 -13.69
C GLU A 432 -16.74 -7.30 -13.80
N LEU A 433 -17.24 -8.41 -13.25
CA LEU A 433 -16.58 -9.72 -13.26
C LEU A 433 -16.88 -10.50 -14.55
N ASN A 434 -16.72 -9.84 -15.70
CA ASN A 434 -17.02 -10.36 -17.03
C ASN A 434 -15.95 -10.01 -18.08
N GLY A 435 -15.00 -10.91 -18.30
CA GLY A 435 -13.94 -10.75 -19.29
C GLY A 435 -12.93 -9.69 -18.89
N GLN A 436 -12.57 -8.82 -19.84
CA GLN A 436 -11.55 -7.79 -19.68
C GLN A 436 -12.13 -6.37 -19.45
N SER A 437 -13.44 -6.21 -19.21
CA SER A 437 -14.06 -4.87 -19.16
C SER A 437 -14.22 -4.28 -17.76
N GLY A 438 -14.01 -5.07 -16.70
CA GLY A 438 -14.35 -4.65 -15.35
C GLY A 438 -13.39 -3.65 -14.73
N SER A 439 -13.93 -2.68 -14.02
CA SER A 439 -13.20 -1.81 -13.09
C SER A 439 -13.73 -2.00 -11.68
N MET A 440 -12.87 -2.27 -10.71
CA MET A 440 -13.26 -2.53 -9.32
C MET A 440 -12.41 -1.74 -8.33
N THR A 441 -12.85 -1.73 -7.08
CA THR A 441 -12.09 -1.21 -5.96
C THR A 441 -11.66 -2.39 -5.07
N ALA A 442 -10.38 -2.47 -4.75
CA ALA A 442 -9.83 -3.39 -3.77
C ALA A 442 -10.16 -2.90 -2.35
N MET A 443 -10.61 -3.83 -1.51
CA MET A 443 -10.80 -3.62 -0.08
C MET A 443 -9.47 -3.62 0.69
N GLY A 444 -8.46 -4.26 0.11
CA GLY A 444 -7.13 -4.45 0.68
C GLY A 444 -6.29 -5.38 -0.19
N PHE A 445 -5.14 -5.77 0.31
CA PHE A 445 -4.18 -6.67 -0.33
C PHE A 445 -3.69 -7.71 0.67
N ALA A 446 -3.39 -8.90 0.19
CA ALA A 446 -2.88 -9.97 1.03
C ALA A 446 -1.74 -10.73 0.36
N SER A 447 -0.88 -11.29 1.20
CA SER A 447 0.18 -12.21 0.79
C SER A 447 -0.23 -13.64 1.08
N PHE A 448 0.00 -14.52 0.10
CA PHE A 448 -0.31 -15.93 0.18
C PHE A 448 0.93 -16.74 -0.16
N PHE A 449 1.26 -17.72 0.67
CA PHE A 449 2.39 -18.61 0.44
C PHE A 449 1.94 -19.82 -0.37
N LEU A 450 2.51 -20.03 -1.56
CA LEU A 450 2.23 -21.22 -2.36
C LEU A 450 2.78 -22.47 -1.66
N THR A 451 1.89 -23.37 -1.27
CA THR A 451 2.25 -24.57 -0.51
C THR A 451 2.73 -25.70 -1.42
N GLU A 452 2.16 -25.80 -2.62
CA GLU A 452 2.46 -26.86 -3.58
C GLU A 452 2.37 -26.37 -5.04
N PRO A 453 3.00 -27.09 -5.99
CA PRO A 453 2.86 -26.80 -7.41
C PRO A 453 1.42 -26.96 -7.89
N VAL A 454 1.04 -26.12 -8.85
CA VAL A 454 -0.24 -26.15 -9.53
C VAL A 454 -0.24 -27.28 -10.56
N THR A 455 -0.76 -28.44 -10.17
CA THR A 455 -0.94 -29.61 -11.05
C THR A 455 -2.40 -29.77 -11.53
N GLY A 456 -3.36 -29.26 -10.77
CA GLY A 456 -4.79 -29.25 -11.07
C GLY A 456 -5.30 -27.91 -11.58
N ASP A 457 -6.56 -27.59 -11.28
CA ASP A 457 -7.20 -26.31 -11.61
C ASP A 457 -7.25 -25.33 -10.42
N ASP A 458 -6.76 -25.77 -9.26
CA ASP A 458 -6.73 -24.99 -8.03
C ASP A 458 -5.30 -24.52 -7.76
N VAL A 459 -5.13 -23.25 -7.40
CA VAL A 459 -3.89 -22.75 -6.81
C VAL A 459 -4.02 -22.85 -5.29
N LEU A 460 -3.06 -23.54 -4.67
CA LEU A 460 -3.12 -23.92 -3.27
C LEU A 460 -2.08 -23.12 -2.50
N ALA A 461 -2.57 -22.35 -1.53
CA ALA A 461 -1.76 -21.42 -0.79
C ALA A 461 -2.16 -21.37 0.68
N GLU A 462 -1.34 -20.75 1.51
CA GLU A 462 -1.63 -20.42 2.89
C GLU A 462 -1.71 -18.91 3.05
N ILE A 463 -2.70 -18.41 3.81
CA ILE A 463 -2.80 -16.98 4.12
C ILE A 463 -1.66 -16.62 5.08
N VAL A 464 -0.76 -15.74 4.62
CA VAL A 464 0.37 -15.28 5.43
C VAL A 464 0.03 -13.96 6.10
N ASP A 465 -0.41 -12.97 5.32
CA ASP A 465 -0.61 -11.62 5.83
C ASP A 465 -1.69 -10.88 5.05
N ILE A 466 -2.30 -9.89 5.69
CA ILE A 466 -3.29 -8.97 5.10
C ILE A 466 -2.81 -7.56 5.43
N ASP A 467 -2.95 -6.62 4.49
CA ASP A 467 -2.59 -5.24 4.69
C ASP A 467 -3.36 -4.63 5.88
N GLY A 468 -2.61 -4.02 6.79
CA GLY A 468 -3.14 -3.47 8.03
C GLY A 468 -2.06 -3.22 9.07
N ASN A 469 -2.39 -2.44 10.09
CA ASN A 469 -1.44 -1.94 11.10
C ASN A 469 -0.83 -3.02 12.01
N GLN A 470 -1.29 -4.27 11.93
CA GLN A 470 -0.82 -5.40 12.76
C GLN A 470 -0.48 -6.67 11.95
N GLY A 471 -0.26 -6.52 10.64
CA GLY A 471 0.18 -7.64 9.80
C GLY A 471 1.53 -8.22 10.21
N ARG A 472 1.86 -9.40 9.66
CA ARG A 472 3.14 -10.12 9.89
C ARG A 472 4.36 -9.45 9.25
N GLY A 473 4.15 -8.35 8.53
CA GLY A 473 5.22 -7.52 7.96
C GLY A 473 5.57 -7.86 6.53
N THR A 474 4.95 -8.89 5.93
CA THR A 474 5.20 -9.26 4.52
C THR A 474 4.55 -8.28 3.54
N MET A 475 3.57 -7.51 4.00
CA MET A 475 2.94 -6.43 3.24
C MET A 475 3.63 -5.07 3.43
N VAL A 476 4.62 -4.97 4.33
CA VAL A 476 5.29 -3.71 4.67
C VAL A 476 6.24 -3.30 3.54
N GLY A 477 6.02 -2.11 2.97
CA GLY A 477 6.79 -1.58 1.84
C GLY A 477 6.22 -1.95 0.47
N PHE A 478 5.30 -2.93 0.44
CA PHE A 478 4.58 -3.38 -0.75
C PHE A 478 3.34 -2.52 -1.05
N ALA A 479 2.54 -2.27 -0.02
CA ALA A 479 1.42 -1.34 -0.04
C ALA A 479 1.85 0.02 0.51
N LYS A 480 1.51 1.10 -0.20
CA LYS A 480 1.78 2.48 0.22
C LYS A 480 0.52 3.33 0.18
N ASP A 481 0.22 3.96 1.29
CA ASP A 481 -0.82 4.98 1.41
C ASP A 481 -0.47 6.18 0.52
N ASN A 482 -1.37 6.52 -0.41
CA ASN A 482 -1.21 7.65 -1.29
C ASN A 482 -2.13 8.78 -0.80
N VAL A 483 -1.56 9.81 -0.20
CA VAL A 483 -2.29 11.01 0.22
C VAL A 483 -1.90 12.17 -0.68
N GLN A 484 -2.91 12.88 -1.20
CA GLN A 484 -2.71 13.95 -2.17
C GLN A 484 -3.30 15.26 -1.69
N LEU A 485 -2.63 16.36 -2.03
CA LEU A 485 -3.14 17.72 -1.85
C LEU A 485 -3.91 18.13 -3.10
N TYR A 486 -5.08 18.72 -2.90
CA TYR A 486 -5.95 19.28 -3.92
C TYR A 486 -5.94 20.80 -3.74
N ARG A 487 -5.66 21.54 -4.81
CA ARG A 487 -5.40 22.99 -4.75
C ARG A 487 -6.22 23.77 -5.75
#